data_AF-A2BVG3-F1
#
_entry.id   AF-A2BVG3-F1
#
_cell.length_a   1.000
_cell.length_b   1.000
_cell.length_c   1.000
_cell.angle_alpha   90.00
_cell.angle_beta   90.00
_cell.angle_gamma   90.00
#
_symmetry.space_group_name_H-M   'P 1'
#
loop_
_entity.id
_entity.type
_entity.pdbx_description
1 polymer ?
#
loop_
_entity_poly.entity_id
_entity_poly.type
_entity_poly.pdbx_seq_one_letter_code
_entity_poly.pdbx_strand_id
1 'polypeptide(L)' 'MQDHNSTNQEDLILKLDQERSWLLENLDKGKWSEIRSELADLERKISKLIIRVQESNIDT' A
#
# COMPACT_ATOMS: atom_id res chain seq x y z
N MET A 1 -11.13 -18.47 22.19
CA MET A 1 -9.84 -18.22 21.51
C MET A 1 -10.18 -17.37 20.31
N GLN A 2 -9.78 -16.11 20.31
CA GLN A 2 -10.13 -15.15 19.27
C GLN A 2 -9.29 -15.51 18.05
N ASP A 3 -9.90 -15.82 16.91
CA ASP A 3 -9.16 -16.20 15.71
C ASP A 3 -8.28 -15.03 15.25
N HIS A 4 -6.96 -15.15 15.41
CA HIS A 4 -5.98 -14.10 15.07
C HIS A 4 -5.83 -13.91 13.55
N ASN A 5 -6.77 -14.41 12.73
CA ASN A 5 -6.62 -14.58 11.29
C ASN A 5 -7.74 -13.96 10.45
N SER A 6 -8.79 -13.42 11.06
CA SER A 6 -9.78 -12.62 10.34
C SER A 6 -9.32 -11.15 10.30
N THR A 7 -8.18 -10.89 9.63
CA THR A 7 -7.84 -9.50 9.31
C THR A 7 -8.83 -9.05 8.26
N ASN A 8 -9.71 -8.09 8.60
CA ASN A 8 -10.68 -7.54 7.66
C ASN A 8 -9.92 -7.01 6.43
N GLN A 9 -10.43 -7.27 5.23
CA GLN A 9 -9.81 -6.82 3.99
C GLN A 9 -9.58 -5.29 4.01
N GLU A 10 -10.50 -4.55 4.63
CA GLU A 10 -10.36 -3.10 4.86
C GLU A 10 -9.15 -2.76 5.74
N ASP A 11 -8.92 -3.51 6.82
CA ASP A 11 -7.77 -3.30 7.71
C ASP A 11 -6.45 -3.58 6.97
N LEU A 12 -6.43 -4.59 6.09
CA LEU A 12 -5.27 -4.89 5.26
C LEU A 12 -5.00 -3.77 4.25
N ILE A 13 -6.05 -3.25 3.61
CA ILE A 13 -5.93 -2.13 2.68
C ILE A 13 -5.45 -0.86 3.38
N LEU A 14 -5.96 -0.57 4.58
CA LEU A 14 -5.52 0.56 5.40
C LEU A 14 -4.03 0.45 5.77
N LYS A 15 -3.58 -0.71 6.24
CA LYS A 15 -2.16 -0.94 6.56
C LYS A 15 -1.28 -0.77 5.31
N LEU A 16 -1.71 -1.32 4.19
CA LEU A 16 -0.96 -1.21 2.94
C LEU A 16 -0.89 0.24 2.43
N ASP A 17 -1.95 1.01 2.58
CA ASP A 17 -2.00 2.44 2.23
C ASP A 17 -1.05 3.27 3.10
N GLN A 18 -0.98 2.94 4.40
CA GLN A 18 -0.05 3.59 5.33
C GLN A 18 1.41 3.28 4.99
N GLU A 19 1.75 2.02 4.73
CA GLU A 19 3.09 1.59 4.32
C GLU A 19 3.50 2.22 2.97
N ARG A 20 2.57 2.27 2.00
CA ARG A 20 2.80 2.97 0.72
C ARG A 20 3.12 4.45 0.95
N SER A 21 2.35 5.12 1.80
CA SER A 21 2.53 6.55 2.08
C SER A 21 3.86 6.82 2.79
N TRP A 22 4.26 5.94 3.71
CA TRP A 22 5.58 5.98 4.34
C TRP A 22 6.70 5.79 3.32
N LEU A 23 6.57 4.84 2.39
CA LEU A 23 7.54 4.62 1.32
C LEU A 23 7.71 5.89 0.47
N LEU A 24 6.59 6.49 0.04
CA LEU A 24 6.59 7.71 -0.77
C LEU A 24 7.27 8.88 -0.04
N GLU A 25 6.93 9.12 1.23
CA GLU A 25 7.54 10.20 2.03
C GLU A 25 9.07 10.04 2.13
N ASN A 26 9.54 8.81 2.29
CA ASN A 26 10.98 8.54 2.35
C ASN A 26 11.67 8.69 0.99
N LEU A 27 10.99 8.36 -0.11
CA LEU A 27 11.49 8.65 -1.47
C LEU A 27 11.58 10.15 -1.73
N ASP A 28 10.62 10.95 -1.25
CA ASP A 28 10.62 12.41 -1.36
C ASP A 28 11.75 13.04 -0.55
N LYS A 29 12.09 12.46 0.61
CA LYS A 29 13.27 12.81 1.41
C LYS A 29 14.60 12.42 0.76
N GLY A 30 14.58 11.78 -0.41
CA GLY A 30 15.78 11.38 -1.15
C GLY A 30 16.47 10.13 -0.62
N LYS A 31 15.78 9.30 0.19
CA LYS A 31 16.33 8.01 0.62
C LYS A 31 16.42 7.03 -0.54
N TRP A 32 17.33 6.06 -0.39
CA TRP A 32 17.52 4.95 -1.34
C TRP A 32 17.77 5.41 -2.78
N SER A 33 18.65 6.40 -2.95
CA SER A 33 18.98 6.99 -4.26
C SER A 33 19.34 5.96 -5.34
N GLU A 34 20.00 4.87 -4.95
CA GLU A 34 20.43 3.80 -5.84
C GLU A 34 19.29 2.96 -6.42
N ILE A 35 18.15 2.88 -5.72
CA ILE A 35 16.97 2.08 -6.11
C ILE A 35 15.68 2.91 -6.15
N ARG A 36 15.82 4.24 -6.23
CA ARG A 36 14.70 5.18 -6.10
C ARG A 36 13.66 4.97 -7.20
N SER A 37 14.11 4.66 -8.41
CA SER A 37 13.23 4.45 -9.56
C SER A 37 12.37 3.20 -9.37
N GLU A 38 12.99 2.11 -8.92
CA GLU A 38 12.36 0.83 -8.67
C GLU A 38 11.37 0.92 -7.51
N LEU A 39 11.72 1.64 -6.45
CA LEU A 39 10.84 1.88 -5.32
C LEU A 39 9.66 2.79 -5.67
N ALA A 40 9.86 3.81 -6.51
CA ALA A 40 8.77 4.64 -7.02
C ALA A 40 7.81 3.82 -7.92
N ASP A 41 8.34 2.90 -8.72
CA ASP A 41 7.52 2.00 -9.52
C ASP A 41 6.74 1.00 -8.64
N LEU A 42 7.35 0.52 -7.55
CA LEU A 42 6.69 -0.32 -6.56
C LEU A 42 5.56 0.43 -5.86
N GLU A 43 5.82 1.64 -5.36
CA GLU A 43 4.83 2.53 -4.75
C GLU A 43 3.61 2.71 -5.68
N ARG A 44 3.85 3.03 -6.96
CA ARG A 44 2.79 3.20 -7.97
C ARG A 44 1.99 1.93 -8.20
N LYS A 45 2.63 0.76 -8.21
CA LYS A 45 1.93 -0.53 -8.35
C LYS A 45 1.03 -0.80 -7.14
N ILE A 46 1.50 -0.49 -5.94
CA ILE A 46 0.73 -0.62 -4.69
C ILE A 46 -0.46 0.35 -4.72
N SER A 47 -0.25 1.61 -5.12
CA SER A 47 -1.32 2.61 -5.27
C SER A 47 -2.44 2.11 -6.20
N LYS A 48 -2.08 1.60 -7.38
CA LYS A 48 -3.05 1.02 -8.33
C LYS A 48 -3.79 -0.20 -7.77
N LEU A 49 -3.11 -1.05 -7.00
CA LEU A 49 -3.74 -2.21 -6.38
C LEU A 49 -4.79 -1.77 -5.36
N ILE A 50 -4.46 -0.82 -4.48
CA ILE A 50 -5.38 -0.28 -3.48
C ILE A 50 -6.64 0.28 -4.15
N ILE A 51 -6.48 1.12 -5.18
CA ILE A 51 -7.59 1.70 -5.94
C ILE A 51 -8.50 0.60 -6.51
N ARG A 52 -7.93 -0.42 -7.16
CA ARG A 52 -8.72 -1.52 -7.74
C ARG A 52 -9.50 -2.30 -6.68
N VAL A 53 -8.89 -2.56 -5.53
CA VAL A 53 -9.57 -3.29 -4.44
C VAL A 53 -10.70 -2.44 -3.87
N GLN A 54 -10.49 -1.14 -3.70
CA GLN A 54 -11.53 -0.21 -3.26
C GLN A 54 -12.67 -0.12 -4.27
N GLU A 55 -12.37 -0.03 -5.57
CA GLU A 55 -13.36 -0.08 -6.65
C GLU A 55 -14.17 -1.38 -6.62
N SER A 56 -13.51 -2.54 -6.48
CA SER A 56 -14.21 -3.84 -6.41
C SER A 56 -15.11 -3.99 -5.19
N ASN A 57 -14.79 -3.31 -4.09
CA ASN A 57 -15.61 -3.33 -2.87
C ASN A 57 -16.84 -2.41 -2.97
N ILE A 58 -16.90 -1.49 -3.94
CA ILE A 58 -18.05 -0.62 -4.16
C ILE A 58 -19.15 -1.34 -4.97
N ASP A 59 -18.78 -2.34 -5.77
CA ASP A 59 -19.68 -3.10 -6.65
C ASP A 59 -20.35 -4.32 -5.98
N THR A 60 -20.19 -4.51 -4.67
CA THR A 60 -20.77 -5.63 -3.89
C THR A 60 -21.74 -5.16 -2.83
#